data_AF-A0A6N6RH00-F1
#
_entry.id   AF-A0A6N6RH00-F1
#
_cell.length_a   1.000
_cell.length_b   1.000
_cell.length_c   1.000
_cell.angle_alpha   90.00
_cell.angle_beta   90.00
_cell.angle_gamma   90.00
#
_symmetry.space_group_name_H-M   'P 1'
#
loop_
_entity.id
_entity.type
_entity.pdbx_description
1 polymer ?
#
loop_
_entity_poly.entity_id
_entity_poly.type
_entity_poly.pdbx_seq_one_letter_code
_entity_poly.pdbx_strand_id
1 'polypeptide(L)'
;MNKEELRKYILEGVVTDLSHAFRSYYSYNRIAGRAKQVNNSSKHWKDLFATHQKQAFREMVISLSRVYDKKRGKNKTVCLDSVLSLCADKSESLPINEPYQVQELMRQERWLANHTSLALETSSSRLIELLQLYHEQQIINEPLASIITYMKSFRDKALAHRDLDYIAENHSIPNYLNLARHAMYMSSILGIAFEGVSYGFGDDDSLVEDDARRGSIYIDRCLDELLDTEGNSK
;
A
#
# COMPACT_ATOMS: atom_id res chain seq x y z
N MET A 1 13.62 -19.41 10.55
CA MET A 1 12.58 -18.38 10.64
C MET A 1 11.39 -19.05 11.27
N ASN A 2 11.03 -18.66 12.48
CA ASN A 2 9.79 -19.13 13.10
C ASN A 2 8.61 -18.28 12.55
N LYS A 3 7.38 -18.73 12.78
CA LYS A 3 6.14 -18.03 12.40
C LYS A 3 6.12 -16.57 12.87
N GLU A 4 6.68 -16.30 14.05
CA GLU A 4 6.79 -14.95 14.63
C GLU A 4 7.72 -14.02 13.84
N GLU A 5 8.85 -14.53 13.35
CA GLU A 5 9.77 -13.74 12.52
C GLU A 5 9.13 -13.39 11.17
N LEU A 6 8.39 -14.31 10.54
CA LEU A 6 7.66 -13.98 9.30
C LEU A 6 6.56 -12.92 9.55
N ARG A 7 5.78 -13.11 10.62
CA ARG A 7 4.77 -12.15 11.06
C ARG A 7 5.36 -10.76 11.25
N LYS A 8 6.52 -10.66 11.87
CA LYS A 8 7.21 -9.38 12.07
C LYS A 8 7.49 -8.68 10.74
N TYR A 9 7.95 -9.41 9.73
CA TYR A 9 8.25 -8.82 8.42
C TYR A 9 6.99 -8.39 7.66
N ILE A 10 5.93 -9.20 7.71
CA ILE A 10 4.68 -8.88 7.02
C ILE A 10 3.95 -7.76 7.75
N LEU A 11 3.66 -7.92 9.04
CA LEU A 11 2.84 -7.00 9.82
C LEU A 11 3.58 -5.69 10.16
N GLU A 12 4.72 -5.78 10.86
CA GLU A 12 5.45 -4.59 11.35
C GLU A 12 6.21 -3.88 10.22
N GLY A 13 6.39 -4.53 9.08
CA GLY A 13 6.97 -3.93 7.88
C GLY A 13 5.93 -3.55 6.85
N VAL A 14 5.58 -4.50 5.99
CA VAL A 14 4.79 -4.25 4.78
C VAL A 14 3.40 -3.69 5.11
N VAL A 15 2.65 -4.35 6.01
CA VAL A 15 1.29 -3.94 6.37
C VAL A 15 1.26 -2.59 7.09
N THR A 16 2.28 -2.29 7.91
CA THR A 16 2.39 -1.00 8.59
C THR A 16 2.62 0.14 7.59
N ASP A 17 3.57 0.00 6.66
CA ASP A 17 3.79 0.98 5.59
C ASP A 17 2.56 1.09 4.67
N LEU A 18 1.83 -0.01 4.41
CA LEU A 18 0.58 0.03 3.65
C LEU A 18 -0.52 0.80 4.40
N SER A 19 -0.66 0.61 5.71
CA SER A 19 -1.61 1.38 6.53
C SER A 19 -1.31 2.88 6.46
N HIS A 20 -0.03 3.26 6.54
CA HIS A 20 0.39 4.66 6.38
C HIS A 20 0.08 5.20 4.99
N ALA A 21 0.34 4.40 3.95
CA ALA A 21 0.03 4.76 2.57
C ALA A 21 -1.47 4.98 2.35
N PHE A 22 -2.32 4.05 2.79
CA PHE A 22 -3.78 4.18 2.67
C PHE A 22 -4.30 5.40 3.43
N ARG A 23 -3.88 5.61 4.69
CA ARG A 23 -4.30 6.77 5.51
C ARG A 23 -4.00 8.08 4.80
N SER A 24 -2.80 8.15 4.24
CA SER A 24 -2.31 9.31 3.52
C SER A 24 -3.03 9.52 2.19
N TYR A 25 -3.27 8.45 1.43
CA TYR A 25 -4.05 8.47 0.19
C TYR A 25 -5.47 9.01 0.43
N TYR A 26 -6.17 8.50 1.43
CA TYR A 26 -7.53 8.92 1.74
C TYR A 26 -7.59 10.37 2.21
N SER A 27 -6.63 10.79 3.04
CA SER A 27 -6.52 12.18 3.49
C SER A 27 -6.26 13.13 2.32
N TYR A 28 -5.32 12.78 1.44
CA TYR A 28 -5.01 13.52 0.22
C TYR A 28 -6.24 13.69 -0.67
N ASN A 29 -6.94 12.59 -0.97
CA ASN A 29 -8.10 12.61 -1.87
C ASN A 29 -9.29 13.34 -1.29
N ARG A 30 -9.48 13.29 0.04
CA ARG A 30 -10.56 14.04 0.69
C ARG A 30 -10.39 15.54 0.51
N ILE A 31 -9.17 16.04 0.72
CA ILE A 31 -8.85 17.46 0.48
C ILE A 31 -8.94 17.79 -1.01
N ALA A 32 -8.38 16.93 -1.88
CA ALA A 32 -8.41 17.13 -3.34
C ALA A 32 -9.84 17.22 -3.88
N GLY A 33 -10.73 16.33 -3.43
CA GLY A 33 -12.15 16.32 -3.84
C GLY A 33 -12.91 17.58 -3.45
N ARG A 34 -12.42 18.32 -2.44
CA ARG A 34 -12.97 19.59 -1.97
C ARG A 34 -12.06 20.79 -2.30
N ALA A 35 -11.09 20.63 -3.19
CA ALA A 35 -10.06 21.66 -3.43
C ALA A 35 -10.64 23.02 -3.86
N LYS A 36 -11.72 23.05 -4.66
CA LYS A 36 -12.39 24.30 -5.05
C LYS A 36 -12.93 25.06 -3.84
N GLN A 37 -13.54 24.34 -2.91
CA GLN A 37 -14.11 24.90 -1.68
C GLN A 37 -12.99 25.44 -0.78
N VAL A 38 -11.95 24.64 -0.55
CA VAL A 38 -10.76 25.02 0.23
C VAL A 38 -10.09 26.27 -0.36
N ASN A 39 -9.93 26.34 -1.68
CA ASN A 39 -9.25 27.45 -2.35
C ASN A 39 -10.04 28.76 -2.34
N ASN A 40 -11.37 28.69 -2.28
CA ASN A 40 -12.26 29.84 -2.24
C ASN A 40 -12.50 30.35 -0.81
N SER A 41 -12.09 29.60 0.22
CA SER A 41 -12.26 30.05 1.61
C SER A 41 -11.38 31.25 1.90
N SER A 42 -11.95 32.23 2.61
CA SER A 42 -11.27 33.46 3.02
C SER A 42 -10.42 33.30 4.29
N LYS A 43 -10.45 32.12 4.92
CA LYS A 43 -9.78 31.84 6.20
C LYS A 43 -8.39 31.21 6.01
N HIS A 44 -7.57 31.24 7.05
CA HIS A 44 -6.24 30.57 7.13
C HIS A 44 -6.29 29.04 6.92
N TRP A 45 -7.47 28.45 6.83
CA TRP A 45 -7.68 27.03 6.56
C TRP A 45 -7.12 26.58 5.20
N LYS A 46 -7.10 27.48 4.20
CA LYS A 46 -6.53 27.18 2.89
C LYS A 46 -5.07 26.69 2.99
N ASP A 47 -4.23 27.43 3.71
CA ASP A 47 -2.81 27.10 3.86
C ASP A 47 -2.62 25.83 4.71
N LEU A 48 -3.47 25.64 5.72
CA LEU A 48 -3.47 24.42 6.54
C LEU A 48 -3.78 23.17 5.70
N PHE A 49 -4.88 23.19 4.94
CA PHE A 49 -5.29 22.04 4.12
C PHE A 49 -4.34 21.82 2.95
N ALA A 50 -3.77 22.88 2.34
CA ALA A 50 -2.72 22.74 1.35
C ALA A 50 -1.47 22.06 1.92
N THR A 51 -1.04 22.47 3.13
CA THR A 51 0.09 21.86 3.84
C THR A 51 -0.19 20.41 4.18
N HIS A 52 -1.39 20.11 4.71
CA HIS A 52 -1.79 18.76 5.07
C HIS A 52 -1.87 17.85 3.85
N GLN A 53 -2.41 18.35 2.73
CA GLN A 53 -2.47 17.61 1.47
C GLN A 53 -1.08 17.27 0.93
N LYS A 54 -0.15 18.24 0.93
CA LYS A 54 1.26 18.00 0.54
C LYS A 54 1.91 16.95 1.43
N GLN A 55 1.72 17.06 2.74
CA GLN A 55 2.29 16.12 3.71
C GLN A 55 1.71 14.71 3.54
N ALA A 56 0.40 14.60 3.31
CA ALA A 56 -0.25 13.33 3.01
C ALA A 56 0.29 12.71 1.72
N PHE A 57 0.44 13.48 0.64
CA PHE A 57 1.05 12.97 -0.59
C PHE A 57 2.48 12.46 -0.35
N ARG A 58 3.30 13.24 0.38
CA ARG A 58 4.67 12.85 0.73
C ARG A 58 4.72 11.54 1.51
N GLU A 59 3.90 11.42 2.56
CA GLU A 59 3.88 10.21 3.41
C GLU A 59 3.40 8.98 2.62
N MET A 60 2.40 9.15 1.75
CA MET A 60 1.95 8.10 0.84
C MET A 60 3.09 7.59 -0.05
N VAL A 61 3.79 8.51 -0.73
CA VAL A 61 4.90 8.17 -1.63
C VAL A 61 6.05 7.50 -0.88
N ILE A 62 6.42 8.03 0.29
CA ILE A 62 7.51 7.47 1.10
C ILE A 62 7.15 6.06 1.59
N SER A 63 5.95 5.86 2.13
CA SER A 63 5.53 4.57 2.67
C SER A 63 5.47 3.51 1.56
N LEU A 64 4.86 3.82 0.42
CA LEU A 64 4.83 2.90 -0.73
C LEU A 64 6.23 2.64 -1.29
N SER A 65 7.11 3.63 -1.32
CA SER A 65 8.49 3.43 -1.79
C SER A 65 9.28 2.42 -0.96
N ARG A 66 8.97 2.28 0.35
CA ARG A 66 9.59 1.29 1.24
C ARG A 66 9.08 -0.12 0.97
N VAL A 67 7.76 -0.26 0.75
CA VAL A 67 7.12 -1.54 0.39
C VAL A 67 7.76 -2.14 -0.87
N TYR A 68 8.06 -1.29 -1.87
CA TYR A 68 8.66 -1.67 -3.15
C TYR A 68 10.18 -1.44 -3.22
N ASP A 69 10.86 -1.24 -2.08
CA ASP A 69 12.32 -1.14 -2.11
C ASP A 69 12.97 -2.48 -2.45
N LYS A 70 14.21 -2.45 -2.92
CA LYS A 70 14.97 -3.68 -3.18
C LYS A 70 15.65 -4.15 -1.89
N LYS A 71 15.81 -5.46 -1.75
CA LYS A 71 16.72 -6.05 -0.76
C LYS A 71 18.13 -5.50 -0.98
N ARG A 72 18.70 -4.78 -0.01
CA ARG A 72 20.07 -4.21 -0.11
C ARG A 72 21.05 -4.90 0.84
N GLY A 73 21.90 -5.75 0.28
CA GLY A 73 23.09 -6.28 0.98
C GLY A 73 22.77 -6.99 2.30
N LYS A 74 23.53 -6.67 3.36
CA LYS A 74 23.42 -7.29 4.69
C LYS A 74 22.33 -6.68 5.59
N ASN A 75 21.83 -5.50 5.27
CA ASN A 75 20.80 -4.84 6.08
C ASN A 75 19.43 -5.40 5.72
N LYS A 76 18.67 -5.83 6.73
CA LYS A 76 17.30 -6.36 6.57
C LYS A 76 16.35 -5.20 6.22
N THR A 77 16.18 -4.90 4.93
CA THR A 77 15.07 -4.04 4.47
C THR A 77 13.78 -4.83 4.61
N VAL A 78 12.77 -4.27 5.28
CA VAL A 78 11.47 -4.92 5.43
C VAL A 78 10.55 -4.44 4.30
N CYS A 79 10.67 -5.10 3.14
CA CYS A 79 9.92 -4.82 1.91
C CYS A 79 9.35 -6.11 1.32
N LEU A 80 8.44 -6.00 0.34
CA LEU A 80 7.77 -7.16 -0.25
C LEU A 80 8.75 -8.14 -0.89
N ASP A 81 9.75 -7.65 -1.64
CA ASP A 81 10.83 -8.48 -2.19
C ASP A 81 11.57 -9.28 -1.11
N SER A 82 11.82 -8.66 0.04
CA SER A 82 12.51 -9.32 1.16
C SER A 82 11.63 -10.37 1.82
N VAL A 83 10.32 -10.12 1.95
CA VAL A 83 9.36 -11.12 2.45
C VAL A 83 9.32 -12.33 1.50
N LEU A 84 9.15 -12.11 0.20
CA LEU A 84 9.11 -13.19 -0.79
C LEU A 84 10.40 -14.00 -0.80
N SER A 85 11.55 -13.33 -0.73
CA SER A 85 12.86 -13.99 -0.63
C SER A 85 12.97 -14.85 0.63
N LEU A 86 12.53 -14.33 1.78
CA LEU A 86 12.57 -15.06 3.05
C LEU A 86 11.67 -16.29 3.04
N CYS A 87 10.48 -16.18 2.45
CA CYS A 87 9.60 -17.31 2.25
C CYS A 87 10.19 -18.35 1.29
N ALA A 88 10.87 -17.92 0.22
CA ALA A 88 11.53 -18.81 -0.72
C ALA A 88 12.64 -19.62 -0.03
N ASP A 89 13.51 -18.96 0.74
CA ASP A 89 14.62 -19.56 1.51
C ASP A 89 14.16 -20.60 2.55
N LYS A 90 12.87 -20.58 2.92
CA LYS A 90 12.27 -21.45 3.95
C LYS A 90 11.09 -22.26 3.47
N SER A 91 10.79 -22.21 2.18
CA SER A 91 9.58 -22.76 1.57
C SER A 91 9.37 -24.24 1.90
N GLU A 92 10.41 -25.06 1.83
CA GLU A 92 10.35 -26.50 2.18
C GLU A 92 9.92 -26.79 3.62
N SER A 93 10.14 -25.83 4.54
CA SER A 93 9.86 -25.98 5.98
C SER A 93 8.58 -25.28 6.45
N LEU A 94 7.93 -24.50 5.58
CA LEU A 94 6.75 -23.71 5.93
C LEU A 94 5.50 -24.43 5.42
N PRO A 95 4.66 -25.03 6.28
CA PRO A 95 3.40 -25.61 5.82
C PRO A 95 2.42 -24.49 5.42
N ILE A 96 1.56 -24.78 4.44
CA ILE A 96 0.40 -23.93 4.12
C ILE A 96 -0.72 -24.30 5.09
N ASN A 97 -1.09 -23.38 5.98
CA ASN A 97 -2.10 -23.61 7.02
C ASN A 97 -3.52 -23.65 6.44
N GLU A 98 -3.84 -22.74 5.52
CA GLU A 98 -5.20 -22.50 5.01
C GLU A 98 -5.24 -22.58 3.47
N PRO A 99 -4.96 -23.75 2.87
CA PRO A 99 -4.75 -23.88 1.43
C PRO A 99 -5.99 -23.50 0.60
N TYR A 100 -7.20 -23.80 1.08
CA TYR A 100 -8.43 -23.46 0.37
C TYR A 100 -8.65 -21.95 0.28
N GLN A 101 -8.42 -21.23 1.37
CA GLN A 101 -8.57 -19.77 1.45
C GLN A 101 -7.49 -19.07 0.63
N VAL A 102 -6.26 -19.59 0.62
CA VAL A 102 -5.23 -19.14 -0.32
C VAL A 102 -5.70 -19.31 -1.76
N GLN A 103 -6.30 -20.45 -2.11
CA GLN A 103 -6.82 -20.70 -3.45
C GLN A 103 -7.85 -19.68 -3.86
N GLU A 104 -8.82 -19.44 -2.98
CA GLU A 104 -9.95 -18.59 -3.28
C GLU A 104 -9.50 -17.14 -3.45
N LEU A 105 -8.57 -16.68 -2.60
CA LEU A 105 -7.97 -15.36 -2.75
C LEU A 105 -7.18 -15.27 -4.07
N MET A 106 -6.38 -16.28 -4.42
CA MET A 106 -5.63 -16.33 -5.67
C MET A 106 -6.54 -16.32 -6.92
N ARG A 107 -7.76 -16.86 -6.84
CA ARG A 107 -8.71 -16.89 -7.96
C ARG A 107 -9.31 -15.52 -8.30
N GLN A 108 -9.26 -14.56 -7.38
CA GLN A 108 -9.75 -13.20 -7.64
C GLN A 108 -8.90 -12.47 -8.67
N GLU A 109 -7.61 -12.81 -8.75
CA GLU A 109 -6.70 -12.25 -9.74
C GLU A 109 -6.62 -13.14 -10.98
N ARG A 110 -7.08 -12.64 -12.13
CA ARG A 110 -7.18 -13.43 -13.38
C ARG A 110 -5.88 -14.16 -13.74
N TRP A 111 -4.72 -13.52 -13.51
CA TRP A 111 -3.43 -14.16 -13.79
C TRP A 111 -3.19 -15.36 -12.88
N LEU A 112 -3.40 -15.19 -11.57
CA LEU A 112 -3.23 -16.26 -10.59
C LEU A 112 -4.29 -17.35 -10.76
N ALA A 113 -5.53 -16.98 -11.07
CA ALA A 113 -6.64 -17.89 -11.37
C ALA A 113 -6.23 -18.99 -12.37
N ASN A 114 -5.55 -18.59 -13.46
CA ASN A 114 -5.05 -19.49 -14.50
C ASN A 114 -3.92 -20.42 -14.04
N HIS A 115 -3.31 -20.15 -12.89
CA HIS A 115 -2.19 -20.91 -12.33
C HIS A 115 -2.51 -21.55 -10.97
N THR A 116 -3.71 -21.32 -10.41
CA THR A 116 -4.06 -21.73 -9.03
C THR A 116 -4.20 -23.23 -8.82
N SER A 117 -4.73 -23.95 -9.82
CA SER A 117 -4.83 -25.42 -9.76
C SER A 117 -3.45 -26.07 -9.61
N LEU A 118 -2.41 -25.42 -10.15
CA LEU A 118 -1.01 -25.83 -10.09
C LEU A 118 -0.25 -25.30 -8.87
N ALA A 119 -0.90 -24.57 -7.96
CA ALA A 119 -0.23 -23.89 -6.84
C ALA A 119 -0.30 -24.69 -5.52
N LEU A 120 -1.43 -25.33 -5.25
CA LEU A 120 -1.76 -25.88 -3.93
C LEU A 120 -1.63 -27.39 -3.82
N GLU A 121 -1.61 -28.10 -4.96
CA GLU A 121 -1.23 -29.53 -5.00
C GLU A 121 0.28 -29.73 -4.79
N THR A 122 1.07 -28.65 -4.78
CA THR A 122 2.47 -28.64 -5.24
C THR A 122 3.51 -28.07 -4.26
N SER A 123 3.21 -27.96 -2.96
CA SER A 123 4.10 -27.44 -1.91
C SER A 123 4.24 -25.90 -1.86
N SER A 124 4.65 -25.40 -0.69
CA SER A 124 4.90 -23.98 -0.43
C SER A 124 5.94 -23.37 -1.36
N SER A 125 6.92 -24.15 -1.83
CA SER A 125 7.91 -23.68 -2.81
C SER A 125 7.24 -23.22 -4.10
N ARG A 126 6.24 -23.98 -4.58
CA ARG A 126 5.50 -23.63 -5.78
C ARG A 126 4.62 -22.40 -5.58
N LEU A 127 3.96 -22.28 -4.43
CA LEU A 127 3.20 -21.07 -4.08
C LEU A 127 4.10 -19.82 -4.13
N ILE A 128 5.27 -19.87 -3.50
CA ILE A 128 6.19 -18.73 -3.48
C ILE A 128 6.71 -18.39 -4.87
N GLU A 129 7.06 -19.38 -5.67
CA GLU A 129 7.49 -19.17 -7.06
C GLU A 129 6.40 -18.43 -7.87
N LEU A 130 5.14 -18.87 -7.78
CA LEU A 130 4.04 -18.22 -8.48
C LEU A 130 3.81 -16.77 -8.01
N LEU A 131 3.94 -16.53 -6.70
CA LEU A 131 3.81 -15.18 -6.14
C LEU A 131 4.96 -14.28 -6.59
N GLN A 132 6.19 -14.78 -6.67
CA GLN A 132 7.33 -14.03 -7.22
C GLN A 132 7.09 -13.67 -8.68
N LEU A 133 6.68 -14.63 -9.52
CA LEU A 133 6.37 -14.39 -10.93
C LEU A 133 5.24 -13.37 -11.10
N TYR A 134 4.16 -13.50 -10.33
CA TYR A 134 3.07 -12.53 -10.35
C TYR A 134 3.54 -11.15 -9.93
N HIS A 135 4.32 -11.05 -8.84
CA HIS A 135 4.85 -9.78 -8.36
C HIS A 135 5.71 -9.09 -9.42
N GLU A 136 6.65 -9.82 -10.03
CA GLU A 136 7.51 -9.33 -11.11
C GLU A 136 6.71 -8.83 -12.31
N GLN A 137 5.70 -9.59 -12.74
CA GLN A 137 4.84 -9.15 -13.85
C GLN A 137 4.10 -7.86 -13.52
N GLN A 138 3.51 -7.74 -12.32
CA GLN A 138 2.81 -6.52 -11.92
C GLN A 138 3.74 -5.30 -11.88
N ILE A 139 4.96 -5.43 -11.35
CA ILE A 139 5.86 -4.28 -11.20
C ILE A 139 6.59 -3.88 -12.48
N ILE A 140 6.72 -4.79 -13.47
CA ILE A 140 7.33 -4.51 -14.77
C ILE A 140 6.31 -3.89 -15.74
N ASN A 141 5.02 -4.13 -15.53
CA ASN A 141 3.96 -3.51 -16.33
C ASN A 141 4.00 -1.97 -16.20
N GLU A 142 4.14 -1.27 -17.32
CA GLU A 142 3.81 0.16 -17.37
C GLU A 142 2.28 0.29 -17.21
N PRO A 143 1.77 1.18 -16.32
CA PRO A 143 2.42 2.37 -15.74
C PRO A 143 3.04 2.20 -14.34
N LEU A 144 3.08 0.99 -13.78
CA LEU A 144 3.52 0.79 -12.39
C LEU A 144 5.03 0.93 -12.22
N ALA A 145 5.81 0.45 -13.20
CA ALA A 145 7.27 0.54 -13.21
C ALA A 145 7.77 1.99 -13.12
N SER A 146 7.19 2.89 -13.92
CA SER A 146 7.53 4.32 -13.91
C SER A 146 7.17 4.99 -12.58
N ILE A 147 6.05 4.61 -11.96
CA ILE A 147 5.65 5.14 -10.64
C ILE A 147 6.59 4.66 -9.54
N ILE A 148 6.95 3.38 -9.51
CA ILE A 148 7.91 2.85 -8.52
C ILE A 148 9.25 3.61 -8.63
N THR A 149 9.71 3.86 -9.86
CA THR A 149 10.94 4.64 -10.10
C THR A 149 10.81 6.07 -9.59
N TYR A 150 9.69 6.72 -9.88
CA TYR A 150 9.40 8.05 -9.37
C TYR A 150 9.38 8.09 -7.84
N MET A 151 8.65 7.17 -7.18
CA MET A 151 8.53 7.14 -5.72
C MET A 151 9.89 7.01 -5.03
N LYS A 152 10.78 6.18 -5.58
CA LYS A 152 12.16 6.01 -5.08
C LYS A 152 12.97 7.29 -5.22
N SER A 153 12.93 7.92 -6.40
CA SER A 153 13.61 9.21 -6.65
C SER A 153 13.08 10.32 -5.74
N PHE A 154 11.75 10.39 -5.57
CA PHE A 154 11.10 11.34 -4.68
C PHE A 154 11.54 11.14 -3.23
N ARG A 155 11.49 9.91 -2.71
CA ARG A 155 11.97 9.59 -1.36
C ARG A 155 13.41 10.03 -1.17
N ASP A 156 14.30 9.66 -2.08
CA ASP A 156 15.73 9.95 -1.96
C ASP A 156 15.98 11.47 -1.94
N LYS A 157 15.26 12.24 -2.76
CA LYS A 157 15.28 13.71 -2.70
C LYS A 157 14.68 14.26 -1.41
N ALA A 158 13.59 13.66 -0.90
CA ALA A 158 12.90 14.12 0.31
C ALA A 158 13.80 14.03 1.54
N LEU A 159 14.64 12.99 1.58
CA LEU A 159 15.63 12.77 2.62
C LEU A 159 16.82 13.73 2.48
N ALA A 160 17.26 14.01 1.24
CA ALA A 160 18.43 14.83 0.97
C ALA A 160 18.17 16.35 1.14
N HIS A 161 17.01 16.85 0.69
CA HIS A 161 16.81 18.29 0.49
C HIS A 161 15.81 18.97 1.43
N ARG A 162 15.12 18.21 2.31
CA ARG A 162 14.06 18.65 3.26
C ARG A 162 12.85 19.42 2.66
N ASP A 163 13.04 20.15 1.58
CA ASP A 163 12.02 20.80 0.78
C ASP A 163 11.73 19.97 -0.46
N LEU A 164 10.49 19.50 -0.56
CA LEU A 164 9.92 18.99 -1.79
C LEU A 164 8.56 19.63 -1.99
N ASP A 165 8.56 20.81 -2.61
CA ASP A 165 7.36 21.35 -3.27
C ASP A 165 7.04 20.64 -4.59
N TYR A 166 7.84 19.64 -4.96
CA TYR A 166 7.71 18.92 -6.22
C TYR A 166 6.66 17.80 -6.11
N ILE A 167 5.39 18.13 -6.33
CA ILE A 167 4.37 17.13 -6.67
C ILE A 167 4.58 16.78 -8.14
N ALA A 168 4.87 15.51 -8.47
CA ALA A 168 4.93 15.12 -9.87
C ALA A 168 3.56 15.29 -10.54
N GLU A 169 3.48 16.26 -11.44
CA GLU A 169 2.31 16.55 -12.26
C GLU A 169 1.93 15.39 -13.21
N ASN A 170 2.77 14.36 -13.35
CA ASN A 170 2.66 13.35 -14.41
C ASN A 170 2.18 11.96 -13.96
N HIS A 171 1.89 11.73 -12.68
CA HIS A 171 1.44 10.41 -12.21
C HIS A 171 0.00 10.44 -11.67
N SER A 172 -0.85 9.57 -12.21
CA SER A 172 -2.23 9.40 -11.79
C SER A 172 -2.29 8.86 -10.35
N ILE A 173 -2.95 9.60 -9.45
CA ILE A 173 -3.17 9.22 -8.04
C ILE A 173 -3.76 7.80 -7.87
N PRO A 174 -4.77 7.38 -8.68
CA PRO A 174 -5.24 6.00 -8.70
C PRO A 174 -4.16 4.92 -8.81
N ASN A 175 -3.05 5.18 -9.50
CA ASN A 175 -2.01 4.17 -9.68
C ASN A 175 -1.23 3.90 -8.38
N TYR A 176 -1.13 4.86 -7.46
CA TYR A 176 -0.56 4.63 -6.13
C TYR A 176 -1.45 3.70 -5.29
N LEU A 177 -2.77 3.84 -5.42
CA LEU A 177 -3.73 2.94 -4.78
C LEU A 177 -3.61 1.52 -5.35
N ASN A 178 -3.46 1.39 -6.66
CA ASN A 178 -3.26 0.08 -7.30
C ASN A 178 -1.99 -0.62 -6.78
N LEU A 179 -0.90 0.12 -6.58
CA LEU A 179 0.31 -0.41 -5.93
C LEU A 179 0.03 -0.83 -4.47
N ALA A 180 -0.62 0.02 -3.68
CA ALA A 180 -0.97 -0.33 -2.31
C ALA A 180 -1.80 -1.62 -2.25
N ARG A 181 -2.79 -1.76 -3.13
CA ARG A 181 -3.68 -2.93 -3.23
C ARG A 181 -2.95 -4.19 -3.69
N HIS A 182 -2.06 -4.09 -4.67
CA HIS A 182 -1.19 -5.21 -5.09
C HIS A 182 -0.38 -5.73 -3.90
N ALA A 183 0.32 -4.85 -3.19
CA ALA A 183 1.12 -5.27 -2.04
C ALA A 183 0.26 -5.80 -0.87
N MET A 184 -0.93 -5.25 -0.65
CA MET A 184 -1.88 -5.75 0.34
C MET A 184 -2.37 -7.16 0.00
N TYR A 185 -2.71 -7.38 -1.26
CA TYR A 185 -3.15 -8.66 -1.78
C TYR A 185 -2.07 -9.74 -1.59
N MET A 186 -0.84 -9.44 -1.99
CA MET A 186 0.32 -10.32 -1.78
C MET A 186 0.56 -10.65 -0.30
N SER A 187 0.51 -9.62 0.56
CA SER A 187 0.69 -9.79 2.01
C SER A 187 -0.42 -10.65 2.61
N SER A 188 -1.65 -10.53 2.11
CA SER A 188 -2.80 -11.31 2.55
C SER A 188 -2.66 -12.78 2.18
N ILE A 189 -2.22 -13.09 0.95
CA ILE A 189 -1.94 -14.48 0.56
C ILE A 189 -0.89 -15.10 1.48
N LEU A 190 0.23 -14.39 1.72
CA LEU A 190 1.31 -14.87 2.58
C LEU A 190 0.87 -15.03 4.04
N GLY A 191 0.08 -14.08 4.55
CA GLY A 191 -0.50 -14.12 5.88
C GLY A 191 -1.44 -15.32 6.06
N ILE A 192 -2.34 -15.56 5.12
CA ILE A 192 -3.26 -16.72 5.17
C ILE A 192 -2.44 -18.02 5.09
N ALA A 193 -1.52 -18.10 4.12
CA ALA A 193 -0.72 -19.30 3.89
C ALA A 193 0.11 -19.70 5.12
N PHE A 194 0.84 -18.77 5.74
CA PHE A 194 1.84 -19.12 6.75
C PHE A 194 1.49 -18.69 8.17
N GLU A 195 0.54 -17.78 8.33
CA GLU A 195 0.10 -17.30 9.64
C GLU A 195 -1.33 -17.69 10.00
N GLY A 196 -2.17 -17.99 9.00
CA GLY A 196 -3.62 -18.16 9.17
C GLY A 196 -4.34 -16.82 9.42
N VAL A 197 -3.75 -15.71 8.96
CA VAL A 197 -4.29 -14.35 9.16
C VAL A 197 -4.41 -13.64 7.83
N SER A 198 -5.58 -13.07 7.54
CA SER A 198 -5.72 -12.18 6.39
C SER A 198 -5.49 -10.73 6.78
N TYR A 199 -4.69 -10.01 6.00
CA TYR A 199 -4.44 -8.57 6.17
C TYR A 199 -5.39 -7.71 5.31
N GLY A 200 -6.11 -8.33 4.36
CA GLY A 200 -7.19 -7.74 3.58
C GLY A 200 -8.20 -8.77 3.06
N PHE A 201 -9.37 -8.32 2.59
CA PHE A 201 -10.48 -9.20 2.21
C PHE A 201 -11.04 -8.82 0.85
N GLY A 202 -10.70 -9.57 -0.21
CA GLY A 202 -11.43 -9.49 -1.48
C GLY A 202 -11.60 -8.10 -2.09
N ASP A 203 -12.64 -7.95 -2.90
CA ASP A 203 -13.04 -6.70 -3.57
C ASP A 203 -13.58 -5.62 -2.60
N ASP A 204 -13.75 -5.95 -1.32
CA ASP A 204 -14.16 -5.01 -0.27
C ASP A 204 -12.95 -4.44 0.47
N ASP A 205 -13.14 -3.26 1.05
CA ASP A 205 -12.09 -2.55 1.77
C ASP A 205 -11.48 -3.43 2.86
N SER A 206 -10.18 -3.70 2.74
CA SER A 206 -9.44 -4.46 3.76
C SER A 206 -9.61 -3.81 5.14
N LEU A 207 -9.54 -4.58 6.23
CA LEU A 207 -9.55 -4.02 7.60
C LEU A 207 -8.51 -2.89 7.77
N VAL A 208 -7.38 -3.00 7.08
CA VAL A 208 -6.33 -1.99 7.05
C VAL A 208 -6.78 -0.72 6.31
N GLU A 209 -7.46 -0.88 5.18
CA GLU A 209 -8.02 0.21 4.36
C GLU A 209 -9.18 0.91 5.09
N ASP A 210 -10.07 0.16 5.73
CA ASP A 210 -11.17 0.67 6.55
C ASP A 210 -10.69 1.48 7.76
N ASP A 211 -9.73 0.96 8.52
CA ASP A 211 -9.13 1.73 9.62
C ASP A 211 -8.38 2.95 9.08
N ALA A 212 -7.72 2.81 7.93
CA ALA A 212 -7.02 3.91 7.29
C ALA A 212 -7.94 5.06 6.85
N ARG A 213 -9.21 4.77 6.52
CA ARG A 213 -10.21 5.79 6.15
C ARG A 213 -10.66 6.65 7.32
N ARG A 214 -10.52 6.19 8.57
CA ARG A 214 -11.05 6.94 9.73
C ARG A 214 -10.47 8.36 9.83
N GLY A 215 -9.20 8.54 9.50
CA GLY A 215 -8.56 9.86 9.46
C GLY A 215 -9.21 10.82 8.45
N SER A 216 -9.65 10.30 7.30
CA SER A 216 -10.28 11.13 6.26
C SER A 216 -11.71 11.54 6.62
N ILE A 217 -12.39 10.80 7.52
CA ILE A 217 -13.69 11.21 8.08
C ILE A 217 -13.51 12.47 8.94
N TYR A 218 -12.45 12.54 9.74
CA TYR A 218 -12.17 13.71 10.55
C TYR A 218 -11.84 14.94 9.70
N ILE A 219 -11.05 14.75 8.63
CA ILE A 219 -10.78 15.81 7.64
C ILE A 219 -12.07 16.32 7.03
N ASP A 220 -13.00 15.42 6.67
CA ASP A 220 -14.28 15.81 6.11
C ASP A 220 -15.10 16.67 7.07
N ARG A 221 -15.16 16.30 8.35
CA ARG A 221 -15.83 17.12 9.38
C ARG A 221 -15.22 18.51 9.52
N CYS A 222 -13.89 18.60 9.49
CA CYS A 222 -13.20 19.90 9.52
C CYS A 222 -13.52 20.74 8.27
N LEU A 223 -13.64 20.09 7.11
CA LEU A 223 -14.03 20.74 5.86
C LEU A 223 -15.51 21.14 5.84
N ASP A 224 -16.41 20.38 6.49
CA ASP A 224 -17.82 20.73 6.66
C ASP A 224 -17.97 21.97 7.56
N GLU A 225 -17.28 22.03 8.70
CA GLU A 225 -17.28 23.21 9.59
C GLU A 225 -16.79 24.49 8.89
N LEU A 226 -15.80 24.34 8.00
CA LEU A 226 -15.33 25.43 7.16
C LEU A 226 -16.45 25.99 6.26
N LEU A 227 -17.33 25.15 5.75
CA LEU A 227 -18.42 25.53 4.85
C LEU A 227 -19.65 26.06 5.58
N ASP A 228 -20.03 25.45 6.69
CA ASP A 228 -21.20 25.86 7.48
C ASP A 228 -21.03 27.25 8.09
N THR A 229 -19.80 27.62 8.43
CA THR A 229 -19.50 28.96 8.95
C THR A 229 -19.51 30.05 7.88
N GLU A 230 -19.31 29.71 6.60
CA GLU A 230 -19.42 30.66 5.48
C GLU A 230 -20.89 30.87 5.04
N GLY A 231 -21.74 29.84 5.15
CA GLY A 231 -23.18 29.93 4.85
C GLY A 231 -23.99 30.80 5.83
N ASN A 232 -23.54 30.91 7.08
CA ASN A 232 -24.21 31.67 8.15
C ASN A 232 -23.68 33.11 8.31
N SER A 233 -22.77 33.57 7.43
CA SER A 233 -22.18 34.92 7.48
C SER A 233 -22.85 35.91 6.51
N LYS A 234 -24.10 35.66 6.09
CA LYS A 234 -24.90 36.58 5.26
C LYS A 234 -25.97 37.31 6.06
#